data_AF-A0AAN8JET4-F1
#
_entry.id   AF-A0AAN8JET4-F1
#
_cell.length_a   1.000
_cell.length_b   1.000
_cell.length_c   1.000
_cell.angle_alpha   90.00
_cell.angle_beta   90.00
_cell.angle_gamma   90.00
#
_symmetry.space_group_name_H-M   'P 1'
#
loop_
_entity.id
_entity.type
_entity.pdbx_description
1 polymer ?
#
loop_
_entity_poly.entity_id
_entity_poly.type
_entity_poly.pdbx_seq_one_letter_code
_entity_poly.pdbx_strand_id
1 'polypeptide(L)'
;MASHFLTVLLSLSVVCSLVDIIAGQQAGNSQCQQTFLNNAMKCVQNGSINYNHLTYMTSNGTRGQPPTEGTEAFKARACLSRPTIDACGQMIAATMVNSTMCMNQLEQKQIMLQAASIFGEFDRVCAHPCRYTLMDEFRQCFSYSLNSGMNSQTFLTDASIGRGGIIGMTREQVYQFCPNRQSLMSCMKNKMNMCPDGVYVLQKMNIDIRALEKGLDLLCAHPNVYLAGLPCFTDPTPEVRVCFQNMDMKITQINMLRQQQQLTDQQNYMQMCNVRLEQMECEMGAWRRRQQAPCDNAILGLRNELECKLLPEHCLSMFPSQVQQHCSPMNFYIQERVHYAGATATTVTVSTLITMIIFAIYFME
;
A
#
# COMPACT_ATOMS: atom_id res chain seq x y z
N MET A 1 -16.06 13.72 9.73
CA MET A 1 -15.69 15.10 9.34
C MET A 1 -15.57 15.18 7.83
N ALA A 2 -16.70 15.08 7.14
CA ALA A 2 -16.78 15.07 5.68
C ALA A 2 -17.96 15.95 5.30
N SER A 3 -17.75 17.26 5.19
CA SER A 3 -18.76 18.20 4.64
C SER A 3 -18.20 19.59 4.28
N HIS A 4 -16.89 19.77 4.09
CA HIS A 4 -16.31 21.09 3.75
C HIS A 4 -15.34 21.10 2.56
N PHE A 5 -15.26 20.02 1.78
CA PHE A 5 -14.38 19.98 0.60
C PHE A 5 -15.07 20.27 -0.74
N LEU A 6 -16.37 20.55 -0.75
CA LEU A 6 -17.14 20.69 -2.00
C LEU A 6 -17.34 22.12 -2.52
N THR A 7 -16.66 23.13 -1.96
CA THR A 7 -16.94 24.54 -2.31
C THR A 7 -15.69 25.38 -2.64
N VAL A 8 -14.61 24.76 -3.15
CA VAL A 8 -13.40 25.48 -3.61
C VAL A 8 -13.05 25.21 -5.08
N LEU A 9 -13.86 24.44 -5.81
CA LEU A 9 -13.57 24.05 -7.20
C LEU A 9 -14.08 25.00 -8.30
N LEU A 10 -14.51 26.23 -7.98
CA LEU A 10 -15.12 27.14 -8.97
C LEU A 10 -14.43 28.51 -9.14
N SER A 11 -13.18 28.69 -8.68
CA SER A 11 -12.45 29.97 -8.87
C SER A 11 -10.97 29.83 -9.24
N LEU A 12 -10.61 28.82 -10.03
CA LEU A 12 -9.26 28.63 -10.59
C LEU A 12 -9.19 28.83 -12.11
N SER A 13 -10.19 29.48 -12.72
CA SER A 13 -10.26 29.75 -14.16
C SER A 13 -9.66 31.09 -14.60
N VAL A 14 -8.86 31.79 -13.77
CA VAL A 14 -8.35 33.15 -14.11
C VAL A 14 -6.83 33.33 -13.92
N VAL A 15 -6.03 32.27 -13.68
CA VAL A 15 -4.55 32.41 -13.55
C VAL A 15 -3.76 31.55 -14.54
N CYS A 16 -4.35 31.18 -15.68
CA CYS A 16 -3.64 30.50 -16.78
C CYS A 16 -3.26 31.42 -17.94
N SER A 17 -3.32 32.75 -17.76
CA SER A 17 -3.02 33.73 -18.83
C SER A 17 -1.69 34.46 -18.64
N LEU A 18 -0.74 33.92 -17.86
CA LEU A 18 0.57 34.54 -17.60
C LEU A 18 1.78 33.65 -17.96
N VAL A 19 1.60 32.70 -18.89
CA VAL A 19 2.72 31.93 -19.48
C VAL A 19 2.99 32.33 -20.94
N ASP A 20 2.55 33.52 -21.36
CA ASP A 20 2.87 34.11 -22.68
C ASP A 20 3.86 35.28 -22.60
N ILE A 21 4.87 35.16 -21.72
CA ILE A 21 6.08 36.02 -21.79
C ILE A 21 7.34 35.16 -21.56
N ILE A 22 7.62 34.20 -22.44
CA ILE A 22 9.00 33.79 -22.78
C ILE A 22 9.07 33.46 -24.28
N ALA A 23 8.69 34.43 -25.11
CA ALA A 23 9.22 34.52 -26.47
C ALA A 23 10.31 35.62 -26.42
N GLY A 24 11.53 35.27 -25.99
CA GLY A 24 12.61 36.26 -25.91
C GLY A 24 13.84 35.90 -25.08
N GLN A 25 13.82 34.83 -24.29
CA GLN A 25 15.05 34.27 -23.71
C GLN A 25 15.19 32.82 -24.15
N GLN A 26 15.92 32.62 -25.25
CA GLN A 26 16.77 31.43 -25.40
C GLN A 26 17.81 31.48 -24.27
N ALA A 27 17.40 31.18 -23.04
CA ALA A 27 18.34 30.76 -22.01
C ALA A 27 18.96 29.48 -22.56
N GLY A 28 20.27 29.52 -22.84
CA GLY A 28 20.98 28.40 -23.45
C GLY A 28 20.64 27.12 -22.72
N ASN A 29 20.05 26.16 -23.46
CA ASN A 29 19.73 24.82 -22.97
C ASN A 29 20.99 24.29 -22.26
N SER A 30 20.95 24.24 -20.94
CA SER A 30 22.08 23.82 -20.13
C SER A 30 22.48 22.39 -20.48
N GLN A 31 23.72 22.02 -20.18
CA GLN A 31 24.20 20.66 -20.49
C GLN A 31 23.35 19.58 -19.79
N CYS A 32 22.85 19.85 -18.58
CA CYS A 32 21.94 18.97 -17.87
C CYS A 32 20.58 18.86 -18.57
N GLN A 33 19.95 19.97 -18.97
CA GLN A 33 18.67 19.95 -19.69
C GLN A 33 18.77 19.24 -21.05
N GLN A 34 19.86 19.45 -21.80
CA GLN A 34 20.11 18.73 -23.05
C GLN A 34 20.29 17.23 -22.81
N THR A 35 21.03 16.86 -21.76
CA THR A 35 21.24 15.45 -21.40
C THR A 35 19.93 14.78 -21.01
N PHE A 36 19.09 15.45 -20.22
CA PHE A 36 17.76 14.98 -19.89
C PHE A 36 16.91 14.76 -21.14
N LEU A 37 16.81 15.76 -22.03
CA LEU A 37 16.02 15.65 -23.27
C LEU A 37 16.53 14.51 -24.16
N ASN A 38 17.84 14.39 -24.34
CA ASN A 38 18.45 13.32 -25.13
C ASN A 38 18.13 11.95 -24.54
N ASN A 39 18.20 11.81 -23.22
CA ASN A 39 17.87 10.56 -22.56
C ASN A 39 16.36 10.28 -22.63
N ALA A 40 15.50 11.27 -22.43
CA ALA A 40 14.05 11.13 -22.54
C ALA A 40 13.63 10.72 -23.97
N MET A 41 14.24 11.31 -25.00
CA MET A 41 14.03 10.89 -26.39
C MET A 41 14.46 9.44 -26.61
N LYS A 42 15.66 9.05 -26.16
CA LYS A 42 16.14 7.65 -26.23
C LYS A 42 15.19 6.69 -25.51
N CYS A 43 14.64 7.12 -24.39
CA CYS A 43 13.70 6.34 -23.58
C CYS A 43 12.44 5.97 -24.37
N VAL A 44 11.85 6.99 -24.96
CA VAL A 44 10.60 6.87 -25.72
C VAL A 44 10.86 6.10 -27.03
N GLN A 45 12.03 6.32 -27.65
CA GLN A 45 12.48 5.57 -28.82
C GLN A 45 12.75 4.09 -28.52
N ASN A 46 13.28 3.74 -27.35
CA ASN A 46 13.44 2.35 -26.92
C ASN A 46 12.07 1.66 -26.77
N GLY A 47 11.04 2.40 -26.39
CA GLY A 47 9.64 1.96 -26.44
C GLY A 47 9.03 1.94 -27.85
N SER A 48 9.83 2.19 -28.90
CA SER A 48 9.38 2.33 -30.29
C SER A 48 8.33 3.42 -30.49
N ILE A 49 8.40 4.49 -29.70
CA ILE A 49 7.44 5.60 -29.74
C ILE A 49 8.15 6.87 -30.23
N ASN A 50 7.43 7.68 -31.00
CA ASN A 50 7.90 9.00 -31.41
C ASN A 50 7.68 10.01 -30.28
N TYR A 51 8.76 10.69 -29.86
CA TYR A 51 8.71 11.67 -28.77
C TYR A 51 7.80 12.88 -29.05
N ASN A 52 7.73 13.36 -30.30
CA ASN A 52 6.86 14.48 -30.68
C ASN A 52 5.38 14.10 -30.62
N HIS A 53 5.04 12.86 -30.98
CA HIS A 53 3.67 12.34 -30.86
C HIS A 53 3.29 12.10 -29.40
N LEU A 54 4.23 11.59 -28.60
CA LEU A 54 4.03 11.41 -27.16
C LEU A 54 3.75 12.76 -26.48
N THR A 55 4.60 13.76 -26.73
CA THR A 55 4.42 15.11 -26.16
C THR A 55 3.13 15.77 -26.60
N TYR A 56 2.68 15.53 -27.84
CA TYR A 56 1.35 15.95 -28.30
C TYR A 56 0.23 15.33 -27.50
N MET A 57 0.27 14.01 -27.31
CA MET A 57 -0.73 13.30 -26.53
C MET A 57 -0.74 13.71 -25.05
N THR A 58 0.42 13.80 -24.40
CA THR A 58 0.50 14.12 -22.96
C THR A 58 0.23 15.59 -22.64
N SER A 59 0.40 16.49 -23.61
CA SER A 59 0.09 17.92 -23.47
C SER A 59 -1.32 18.29 -23.95
N ASN A 60 -2.16 17.30 -24.26
CA ASN A 60 -3.50 17.49 -24.81
C ASN A 60 -3.50 18.38 -26.07
N GLY A 61 -2.51 18.18 -26.94
CA GLY A 61 -2.36 18.84 -28.23
C GLY A 61 -1.68 20.21 -28.22
N THR A 62 -1.19 20.67 -27.06
CA THR A 62 -0.56 22.00 -26.94
C THR A 62 0.91 22.05 -27.31
N ARG A 63 1.61 20.90 -27.32
CA ARG A 63 3.04 20.77 -27.67
C ARG A 63 3.27 19.59 -28.62
N GLY A 64 4.41 19.54 -29.32
CA GLY A 64 4.74 18.41 -30.19
C GLY A 64 3.98 18.40 -31.51
N GLN A 65 3.83 17.22 -32.10
CA GLN A 65 3.15 17.04 -33.41
C GLN A 65 2.10 15.92 -33.33
N PRO A 66 0.93 16.09 -33.95
CA PRO A 66 -0.09 15.06 -33.98
C PRO A 66 0.41 13.81 -34.73
N PRO A 67 0.14 12.59 -34.24
CA PRO A 67 0.50 11.37 -34.93
C PRO A 67 -0.29 11.21 -36.23
N THR A 68 0.38 10.80 -37.31
CA THR A 68 -0.21 10.62 -38.65
C THR A 68 -1.31 9.55 -38.69
N GLU A 69 -1.20 8.54 -37.83
CA GLU A 69 -2.18 7.47 -37.66
C GLU A 69 -3.39 7.87 -36.80
N GLY A 70 -3.40 9.09 -36.23
CA GLY A 70 -4.44 9.58 -35.31
C GLY A 70 -4.15 9.28 -33.83
N THR A 71 -4.66 10.14 -32.94
CA THR A 71 -4.33 10.12 -31.51
C THR A 71 -4.73 8.81 -30.81
N GLU A 72 -5.91 8.27 -31.11
CA GLU A 72 -6.38 7.03 -30.47
C GLU A 72 -5.59 5.80 -30.90
N ALA A 73 -5.26 5.67 -32.19
CA ALA A 73 -4.44 4.57 -32.68
C ALA A 73 -3.02 4.64 -32.12
N PHE A 74 -2.45 5.85 -32.08
CA PHE A 74 -1.16 6.10 -31.44
C PHE A 74 -1.19 5.73 -29.95
N LYS A 75 -2.21 6.18 -29.22
CA LYS A 75 -2.40 5.89 -27.79
C LYS A 75 -2.44 4.37 -27.54
N ALA A 76 -3.27 3.65 -28.28
CA ALA A 76 -3.41 2.20 -28.14
C ALA A 76 -2.06 1.47 -28.29
N ARG A 77 -1.24 1.87 -29.28
CA ARG A 77 0.11 1.32 -29.47
C ARG A 77 1.08 1.79 -28.37
N ALA A 78 1.08 3.08 -28.06
CA ALA A 78 2.04 3.67 -27.14
C ALA A 78 1.89 3.10 -25.72
N CYS A 79 0.65 2.91 -25.26
CA CYS A 79 0.37 2.39 -23.93
C CYS A 79 0.86 0.95 -23.70
N LEU A 80 1.10 0.17 -24.76
CA LEU A 80 1.73 -1.16 -24.64
C LEU A 80 3.19 -1.06 -24.17
N SER A 81 3.88 0.02 -24.52
CA SER A 81 5.26 0.29 -24.11
C SER A 81 5.34 1.06 -22.78
N ARG A 82 4.22 1.27 -22.08
CA ARG A 82 4.18 2.01 -20.81
C ARG A 82 5.17 1.44 -19.78
N PRO A 83 5.23 0.12 -19.49
CA PRO A 83 6.16 -0.41 -18.51
C PRO A 83 7.63 -0.11 -18.85
N THR A 84 7.98 -0.16 -20.15
CA THR A 84 9.33 0.14 -20.63
C THR A 84 9.67 1.62 -20.49
N ILE A 85 8.73 2.51 -20.85
CA ILE A 85 8.91 3.96 -20.74
C ILE A 85 8.95 4.39 -19.28
N ASP A 86 8.10 3.85 -18.41
CA ASP A 86 8.07 4.17 -16.98
C ASP A 86 9.40 3.80 -16.32
N ALA A 87 9.86 2.55 -16.53
CA ALA A 87 11.12 2.07 -15.97
C ALA A 87 12.32 2.92 -16.44
N CYS A 88 12.32 3.28 -17.72
CA CYS A 88 13.38 4.11 -18.27
C CYS A 88 13.28 5.58 -17.82
N GLY A 89 12.08 6.15 -17.70
CA GLY A 89 11.86 7.50 -17.19
C GLY A 89 12.34 7.64 -15.74
N GLN A 90 12.06 6.63 -14.92
CA GLN A 90 12.59 6.53 -13.55
C GLN A 90 14.12 6.46 -13.52
N MET A 91 14.74 5.68 -14.43
CA MET A 91 16.20 5.58 -14.53
C MET A 91 16.85 6.92 -14.90
N ILE A 92 16.26 7.64 -15.86
CA ILE A 92 16.75 8.95 -16.29
C ILE A 92 16.69 9.91 -15.13
N ALA A 93 15.55 9.95 -14.45
CA ALA A 93 15.35 10.82 -13.32
C ALA A 93 16.35 10.57 -12.19
N ALA A 94 16.55 9.30 -11.81
CA ALA A 94 17.53 8.92 -10.82
C ALA A 94 18.97 9.27 -11.25
N THR A 95 19.28 9.17 -12.55
CA THR A 95 20.56 9.59 -13.10
C THR A 95 20.74 11.10 -13.01
N MET A 96 19.69 11.89 -13.30
CA MET A 96 19.75 13.35 -13.27
C MET A 96 19.92 13.89 -11.85
N VAL A 97 19.25 13.30 -10.86
CA VAL A 97 19.41 13.76 -9.46
C VAL A 97 20.83 13.52 -8.94
N ASN A 98 21.42 12.36 -9.24
CA ASN A 98 22.75 12.01 -8.77
C ASN A 98 23.87 12.57 -9.65
N SER A 99 23.53 13.29 -10.72
CA SER A 99 24.51 13.82 -11.68
C SER A 99 25.15 15.09 -11.14
N THR A 100 26.48 15.11 -11.13
CA THR A 100 27.29 16.32 -10.91
C THR A 100 27.12 17.35 -12.02
N MET A 101 26.48 16.99 -13.15
CA MET A 101 26.16 17.93 -14.23
C MET A 101 24.94 18.80 -13.91
N CYS A 102 24.11 18.37 -12.97
CA CYS A 102 22.84 19.01 -12.62
C CYS A 102 22.91 19.61 -11.21
N MET A 103 23.98 20.31 -10.81
CA MET A 103 24.14 20.76 -9.42
C MET A 103 23.17 21.88 -9.00
N ASN A 104 22.58 22.60 -9.95
CA ASN A 104 21.64 23.68 -9.65
C ASN A 104 20.27 23.08 -9.25
N GLN A 105 19.85 23.30 -8.00
CA GLN A 105 18.58 22.80 -7.47
C GLN A 105 17.36 23.31 -8.25
N LEU A 106 17.38 24.55 -8.74
CA LEU A 106 16.27 25.10 -9.52
C LEU A 106 16.13 24.38 -10.86
N GLU A 107 17.26 24.11 -11.50
CA GLU A 107 17.35 23.40 -12.77
C GLU A 107 16.93 21.94 -12.63
N GLN A 108 17.39 21.26 -11.57
CA GLN A 108 16.89 19.92 -11.22
C GLN A 108 15.37 19.94 -11.06
N LYS A 109 14.82 20.88 -10.29
CA LYS A 109 13.37 20.99 -10.09
C LYS A 109 12.60 21.22 -11.41
N GLN A 110 13.15 22.01 -12.32
CA GLN A 110 12.53 22.22 -13.64
C GLN A 110 12.53 20.94 -14.49
N ILE A 111 13.65 20.19 -14.52
CA ILE A 111 13.75 18.90 -15.22
C ILE A 111 12.77 17.89 -14.63
N MET A 112 12.67 17.86 -13.31
CA MET A 112 11.72 17.03 -12.59
C MET A 112 10.26 17.33 -12.95
N LEU A 113 9.90 18.60 -13.06
CA LEU A 113 8.58 19.03 -13.53
C LEU A 113 8.34 18.64 -15.00
N GLN A 114 9.35 18.75 -15.85
CA GLN A 114 9.27 18.29 -17.24
C GLN A 114 9.10 16.77 -17.33
N ALA A 115 9.85 16.00 -16.54
CA ALA A 115 9.73 14.56 -16.45
C ALA A 115 8.33 14.15 -15.97
N ALA A 116 7.80 14.78 -14.92
CA ALA A 116 6.44 14.55 -14.45
C ALA A 116 5.38 14.88 -15.51
N SER A 117 5.55 16.00 -16.24
CA SER A 117 4.64 16.41 -17.32
C SER A 117 4.64 15.46 -18.52
N ILE A 118 5.73 14.73 -18.77
CA ILE A 118 5.81 13.78 -19.88
C ILE A 118 5.41 12.39 -19.41
N PHE A 119 6.16 11.83 -18.46
CA PHE A 119 5.98 10.44 -18.03
C PHE A 119 4.79 10.26 -17.08
N GLY A 120 4.54 11.22 -16.20
CA GLY A 120 3.37 11.17 -15.30
C GLY A 120 2.04 11.33 -16.06
N GLU A 121 1.99 12.23 -17.03
CA GLU A 121 0.82 12.36 -17.90
C GLU A 121 0.67 11.16 -18.84
N PHE A 122 1.77 10.57 -19.31
CA PHE A 122 1.71 9.34 -20.08
C PHE A 122 1.11 8.17 -19.29
N ASP A 123 1.52 7.99 -18.02
CA ASP A 123 0.91 7.02 -17.10
C ASP A 123 -0.60 7.28 -16.96
N ARG A 124 -1.02 8.55 -16.81
CA ARG A 124 -2.43 8.93 -16.69
C ARG A 124 -3.22 8.63 -17.97
N VAL A 125 -2.70 9.00 -19.14
CA VAL A 125 -3.37 8.76 -20.43
C VAL A 125 -3.50 7.26 -20.69
N CYS A 126 -2.50 6.47 -20.28
CA CYS A 126 -2.46 5.03 -20.45
C CYS A 126 -3.04 4.23 -19.29
N ALA A 127 -3.64 4.89 -18.29
CA ALA A 127 -4.28 4.20 -17.18
C ALA A 127 -5.53 3.45 -17.66
N HIS A 128 -5.62 2.16 -17.33
CA HIS A 128 -6.83 1.40 -17.59
C HIS A 128 -7.93 1.83 -16.59
N PRO A 129 -9.21 1.98 -16.99
CA PRO A 129 -10.27 2.44 -16.09
C PRO A 129 -10.38 1.65 -14.77
N CYS A 130 -10.10 0.34 -14.81
CA CYS A 130 -10.09 -0.52 -13.61
C CYS A 130 -9.16 -0.04 -12.50
N ARG A 131 -8.09 0.71 -12.83
CA ARG A 131 -7.14 1.26 -11.84
C ARG A 131 -7.85 2.12 -10.79
N TYR A 132 -8.92 2.81 -11.17
CA TYR A 132 -9.67 3.70 -10.29
C TYR A 132 -10.72 2.97 -9.45
N THR A 133 -11.13 1.76 -9.82
CA THR A 133 -12.19 0.99 -9.16
C THR A 133 -11.68 -0.22 -8.39
N LEU A 134 -10.45 -0.68 -8.65
CA LEU A 134 -9.95 -1.96 -8.12
C LEU A 134 -10.02 -2.07 -6.59
N MET A 135 -9.72 -1.00 -5.87
CA MET A 135 -9.81 -1.01 -4.39
C MET A 135 -11.25 -1.14 -3.90
N ASP A 136 -12.21 -0.53 -4.59
CA ASP A 136 -13.63 -0.71 -4.27
C ASP A 136 -14.10 -2.13 -4.62
N GLU A 137 -13.57 -2.71 -5.69
CA GLU A 137 -13.83 -4.11 -6.03
C GLU A 137 -13.27 -5.09 -4.99
N PHE A 138 -12.11 -4.80 -4.37
CA PHE A 138 -11.63 -5.57 -3.22
C PHE A 138 -12.51 -5.41 -1.99
N ARG A 139 -13.03 -4.21 -1.71
CA ARG A 139 -14.01 -3.99 -0.63
C ARG A 139 -15.33 -4.72 -0.91
N GLN A 140 -15.73 -4.82 -2.16
CA GLN A 140 -16.87 -5.64 -2.57
C GLN A 140 -16.59 -7.12 -2.33
N CYS A 141 -15.41 -7.64 -2.69
CA CYS A 141 -15.01 -9.01 -2.36
C CYS A 141 -15.12 -9.30 -0.85
N PHE A 142 -14.69 -8.36 -0.01
CA PHE A 142 -14.83 -8.45 1.44
C PHE A 142 -16.29 -8.46 1.89
N SER A 143 -17.11 -7.55 1.35
CA SER A 143 -18.55 -7.45 1.67
C SER A 143 -19.30 -8.73 1.29
N TYR A 144 -19.03 -9.29 0.10
CA TYR A 144 -19.69 -10.51 -0.37
C TYR A 144 -19.28 -11.75 0.43
N SER A 145 -18.04 -11.77 0.91
CA SER A 145 -17.53 -12.91 1.70
C SER A 145 -18.04 -12.90 3.15
N LEU A 146 -18.64 -11.79 3.61
CA LEU A 146 -19.01 -11.59 5.01
C LEU A 146 -20.47 -11.12 5.11
N ASN A 147 -21.36 -12.08 5.36
CA ASN A 147 -22.78 -11.81 5.59
C ASN A 147 -23.00 -11.10 6.94
N SER A 148 -23.00 -9.75 6.90
CA SER A 148 -23.75 -8.83 7.79
C SER A 148 -23.16 -8.33 9.12
N GLY A 149 -21.83 -8.31 9.35
CA GLY A 149 -21.28 -7.78 10.61
C GLY A 149 -20.03 -6.88 10.55
N MET A 150 -19.30 -6.84 9.44
CA MET A 150 -18.03 -6.12 9.33
C MET A 150 -18.11 -4.96 8.33
N ASN A 151 -17.58 -3.80 8.71
CA ASN A 151 -17.55 -2.63 7.84
C ASN A 151 -16.47 -2.81 6.76
N SER A 152 -16.89 -3.05 5.51
CA SER A 152 -15.96 -3.21 4.39
C SER A 152 -15.14 -1.95 4.07
N GLN A 153 -15.59 -0.78 4.52
CA GLN A 153 -14.84 0.47 4.38
C GLN A 153 -13.61 0.54 5.27
N THR A 154 -13.52 -0.31 6.31
CA THR A 154 -12.32 -0.36 7.15
C THR A 154 -11.30 -1.38 6.64
N PHE A 155 -11.67 -2.31 5.75
CA PHE A 155 -10.75 -3.28 5.17
C PHE A 155 -9.68 -2.61 4.29
N LEU A 156 -8.40 -2.93 4.53
CA LEU A 156 -7.24 -2.34 3.84
C LEU A 156 -7.16 -0.82 3.94
N THR A 157 -7.46 -0.28 5.13
CA THR A 157 -7.25 1.14 5.45
C THR A 157 -6.22 1.26 6.58
N ASP A 158 -5.63 2.44 6.73
CA ASP A 158 -4.72 2.74 7.85
C ASP A 158 -5.37 2.45 9.22
N ALA A 159 -6.70 2.53 9.30
CA ALA A 159 -7.49 2.22 10.49
C ALA A 159 -7.55 0.71 10.82
N SER A 160 -7.41 -0.21 9.87
CA SER A 160 -7.36 -1.67 10.13
C SER A 160 -5.94 -2.21 10.29
N ILE A 161 -4.95 -1.59 9.63
CA ILE A 161 -3.54 -2.00 9.71
C ILE A 161 -2.94 -1.69 11.11
N GLY A 162 -3.37 -0.60 11.75
CA GLY A 162 -2.83 -0.18 13.06
C GLY A 162 -3.58 -0.67 14.31
N ARG A 163 -4.84 -1.15 14.20
CA ARG A 163 -5.74 -1.34 15.37
C ARG A 163 -6.19 -2.78 15.63
N GLY A 164 -5.55 -3.75 14.99
CA GLY A 164 -5.68 -5.18 15.33
C GLY A 164 -6.96 -5.88 14.87
N GLY A 165 -8.05 -5.18 14.55
CA GLY A 165 -9.37 -5.77 14.21
C GLY A 165 -9.55 -6.26 12.77
N ILE A 166 -8.51 -6.78 12.10
CA ILE A 166 -8.52 -7.08 10.64
C ILE A 166 -9.53 -8.16 10.25
N ILE A 167 -9.70 -9.21 11.07
CA ILE A 167 -10.58 -10.36 10.77
C ILE A 167 -11.86 -10.38 11.63
N GLY A 168 -12.13 -9.29 12.35
CA GLY A 168 -13.24 -9.18 13.30
C GLY A 168 -12.79 -8.68 14.67
N MET A 169 -13.72 -8.12 15.44
CA MET A 169 -13.50 -7.68 16.82
C MET A 169 -14.21 -8.58 17.84
N THR A 170 -15.16 -9.40 17.38
CA THR A 170 -15.86 -10.38 18.21
C THR A 170 -15.61 -11.80 17.75
N ARG A 171 -15.91 -12.77 18.61
CA ARG A 171 -15.82 -14.20 18.29
C ARG A 171 -16.69 -14.53 17.08
N GLU A 172 -17.92 -14.04 17.06
CA GLU A 172 -18.88 -14.29 15.99
C GLU A 172 -18.33 -13.79 14.65
N GLN A 173 -17.77 -12.57 14.61
CA GLN A 173 -17.17 -12.00 13.40
C GLN A 173 -15.97 -12.83 12.91
N VAL A 174 -15.08 -13.25 13.82
CA VAL A 174 -13.90 -14.07 13.46
C VAL A 174 -14.31 -15.44 12.93
N TYR A 175 -15.29 -16.09 13.57
CA TYR A 175 -15.78 -17.41 13.15
C TYR A 175 -16.60 -17.33 11.85
N GLN A 176 -17.20 -16.18 11.52
CA GLN A 176 -17.77 -15.93 10.20
C GLN A 176 -16.70 -15.63 9.15
N PHE A 177 -15.65 -14.91 9.51
CA PHE A 177 -14.58 -14.52 8.59
C PHE A 177 -13.72 -15.70 8.16
N CYS A 178 -13.23 -16.48 9.11
CA CYS A 178 -12.17 -17.45 8.86
C CYS A 178 -12.53 -18.58 7.88
N PRO A 179 -13.75 -19.14 7.86
CA PRO A 179 -14.17 -20.08 6.83
C PRO A 179 -14.23 -19.46 5.43
N ASN A 180 -14.55 -18.16 5.33
CA ASN A 180 -14.73 -17.46 4.05
C ASN A 180 -13.46 -16.79 3.51
N ARG A 181 -12.36 -16.80 4.27
CA ARG A 181 -11.11 -16.12 3.90
C ARG A 181 -10.54 -16.56 2.54
N GLN A 182 -10.68 -17.84 2.18
CA GLN A 182 -10.19 -18.36 0.89
C GLN A 182 -11.05 -17.84 -0.27
N SER A 183 -12.37 -17.74 -0.10
CA SER A 183 -13.27 -17.10 -1.07
C SER A 183 -12.94 -15.63 -1.26
N LEU A 184 -12.66 -14.90 -0.18
CA LEU A 184 -12.18 -13.51 -0.23
C LEU A 184 -10.89 -13.39 -1.04
N MET A 185 -9.87 -14.18 -0.71
CA MET A 185 -8.57 -14.13 -1.40
C MET A 185 -8.71 -14.52 -2.87
N SER A 186 -9.53 -15.52 -3.19
CA SER A 186 -9.84 -15.89 -4.57
C SER A 186 -10.52 -14.76 -5.34
N CYS A 187 -11.51 -14.09 -4.73
CA CYS A 187 -12.16 -12.93 -5.32
C CYS A 187 -11.16 -11.80 -5.60
N MET A 188 -10.33 -11.43 -4.62
CA MET A 188 -9.32 -10.38 -4.79
C MET A 188 -8.30 -10.73 -5.89
N LYS A 189 -7.79 -11.96 -5.91
CA LYS A 189 -6.88 -12.44 -6.97
C LYS A 189 -7.55 -12.35 -8.35
N ASN A 190 -8.82 -12.73 -8.45
CA ASN A 190 -9.57 -12.64 -9.70
C ASN A 190 -9.74 -11.17 -10.16
N LYS A 191 -10.15 -10.27 -9.26
CA LYS A 191 -10.28 -8.84 -9.55
C LYS A 191 -8.95 -8.20 -9.96
N MET A 192 -7.86 -8.56 -9.29
CA MET A 192 -6.51 -8.16 -9.67
C MET A 192 -6.15 -8.64 -11.08
N ASN A 193 -6.37 -9.93 -11.39
CA ASN A 193 -6.05 -10.51 -12.69
C ASN A 193 -6.89 -9.95 -13.84
N MET A 194 -8.13 -9.54 -13.57
CA MET A 194 -9.00 -8.88 -14.55
C MET A 194 -8.60 -7.43 -14.83
N CYS A 195 -7.79 -6.81 -13.97
CA CYS A 195 -7.32 -5.45 -14.13
C CYS A 195 -5.90 -5.45 -14.71
N PRO A 196 -5.67 -4.98 -15.94
CA PRO A 196 -4.32 -4.89 -16.51
C PRO A 196 -3.33 -4.09 -15.63
N ASP A 197 -3.85 -3.09 -14.91
CA ASP A 197 -3.09 -2.26 -13.97
C ASP A 197 -3.08 -2.82 -12.53
N GLY A 198 -3.58 -4.04 -12.31
CA GLY A 198 -3.79 -4.58 -10.97
C GLY A 198 -2.52 -4.70 -10.15
N VAL A 199 -1.44 -5.22 -10.75
CA VAL A 199 -0.11 -5.31 -10.10
C VAL A 199 0.42 -3.91 -9.75
N TYR A 200 0.27 -2.95 -10.66
CA TYR A 200 0.71 -1.56 -10.44
C TYR A 200 -0.05 -0.92 -9.28
N VAL A 201 -1.38 -1.08 -9.22
CA VAL A 201 -2.22 -0.55 -8.13
C VAL A 201 -1.78 -1.13 -6.80
N LEU A 202 -1.61 -2.44 -6.71
CA LEU A 202 -1.16 -3.11 -5.49
C LEU A 202 0.21 -2.61 -5.02
N GLN A 203 1.16 -2.46 -5.94
CA GLN A 203 2.48 -1.90 -5.63
C GLN A 203 2.40 -0.46 -5.13
N LYS A 204 1.56 0.39 -5.76
CA LYS A 204 1.35 1.78 -5.31
C LYS A 204 0.71 1.86 -3.93
N MET A 205 -0.17 0.90 -3.61
CA MET A 205 -0.82 0.79 -2.30
C MET A 205 0.01 0.03 -1.27
N ASN A 206 1.20 -0.48 -1.65
CA ASN A 206 2.05 -1.31 -0.81
C ASN A 206 1.33 -2.57 -0.27
N ILE A 207 0.47 -3.17 -1.08
CA ILE A 207 -0.28 -4.39 -0.74
C ILE A 207 0.33 -5.57 -1.49
N ASP A 208 0.83 -6.55 -0.75
CA ASP A 208 1.18 -7.86 -1.28
C ASP A 208 0.05 -8.85 -0.96
N ILE A 209 -0.71 -9.26 -1.98
CA ILE A 209 -1.84 -10.18 -1.82
C ILE A 209 -1.40 -11.53 -1.22
N ARG A 210 -0.20 -12.03 -1.55
CA ARG A 210 0.30 -13.30 -1.03
C ARG A 210 0.69 -13.16 0.44
N ALA A 211 1.32 -12.04 0.80
CA ALA A 211 1.65 -11.74 2.19
C ALA A 211 0.38 -11.56 3.03
N LEU A 212 -0.63 -10.85 2.50
CA LEU A 212 -1.94 -10.69 3.12
C LEU A 212 -2.62 -12.05 3.36
N GLU A 213 -2.64 -12.94 2.36
CA GLU A 213 -3.19 -14.30 2.50
C GLU A 213 -2.51 -15.07 3.65
N LYS A 214 -1.17 -15.08 3.68
CA LYS A 214 -0.40 -15.72 4.76
C LYS A 214 -0.73 -15.12 6.14
N GLY A 215 -0.91 -13.80 6.21
CA GLY A 215 -1.30 -13.11 7.44
C GLY A 215 -2.70 -13.50 7.91
N LEU A 216 -3.68 -13.53 7.00
CA LEU A 216 -5.05 -13.95 7.32
C LEU A 216 -5.12 -15.42 7.73
N ASP A 217 -4.37 -16.30 7.06
CA ASP A 217 -4.26 -17.72 7.45
C ASP A 217 -3.70 -17.89 8.87
N LEU A 218 -2.66 -17.12 9.22
CA LEU A 218 -2.09 -17.13 10.56
C LEU A 218 -3.10 -16.69 11.62
N LEU A 219 -3.80 -15.57 11.39
CA LEU A 219 -4.80 -15.07 12.33
C LEU A 219 -5.94 -16.06 12.53
N CYS A 220 -6.39 -16.70 11.45
CA CYS A 220 -7.44 -17.71 11.49
C CYS A 220 -6.99 -19.06 12.07
N ALA A 221 -5.69 -19.36 12.08
CA ALA A 221 -5.14 -20.51 12.80
C ALA A 221 -5.12 -20.29 14.33
N HIS A 222 -5.14 -19.03 14.78
CA HIS A 222 -5.05 -18.66 16.20
C HIS A 222 -6.13 -17.65 16.64
N PRO A 223 -7.43 -17.93 16.41
CA PRO A 223 -8.50 -16.95 16.61
C PRO A 223 -8.64 -16.49 18.06
N ASN A 224 -8.41 -17.39 19.03
CA ASN A 224 -8.53 -17.05 20.45
C ASN A 224 -7.38 -16.13 20.93
N VAL A 225 -6.16 -16.37 20.46
CA VAL A 225 -4.99 -15.51 20.76
C VAL A 225 -5.19 -14.14 20.12
N TYR A 226 -5.67 -14.11 18.86
CA TYR A 226 -6.03 -12.89 18.15
C TYR A 226 -7.07 -12.05 18.92
N LEU A 227 -8.19 -12.67 19.31
CA LEU A 227 -9.26 -12.00 20.06
C LEU A 227 -8.78 -11.48 21.41
N ALA A 228 -8.01 -12.28 22.15
CA ALA A 228 -7.40 -11.85 23.41
C ALA A 228 -6.39 -10.72 23.23
N GLY A 229 -5.77 -10.62 22.06
CA GLY A 229 -4.84 -9.56 21.70
C GLY A 229 -5.49 -8.24 21.30
N LEU A 230 -6.78 -8.20 20.96
CA LEU A 230 -7.44 -6.96 20.53
C LEU A 230 -7.28 -5.82 21.55
N PRO A 231 -7.54 -6.00 22.87
CA PRO A 231 -7.35 -4.93 23.85
C PRO A 231 -5.89 -4.45 23.96
N CYS A 232 -4.91 -5.30 23.64
CA CYS A 232 -3.51 -4.89 23.62
C CYS A 232 -3.27 -3.82 22.55
N PHE A 233 -3.79 -4.01 21.34
CA PHE A 233 -3.44 -3.20 20.17
C PHE A 233 -4.47 -2.13 19.78
N THR A 234 -5.65 -2.10 20.42
CA THR A 234 -6.69 -1.09 20.14
C THR A 234 -6.20 0.33 20.46
N ASP A 235 -5.51 0.51 21.59
CA ASP A 235 -5.08 1.83 22.07
C ASP A 235 -3.55 1.94 22.14
N PRO A 236 -2.91 2.61 21.17
CA PRO A 236 -1.46 2.76 21.16
C PRO A 236 -1.00 3.65 22.31
N THR A 237 -0.03 3.16 23.06
CA THR A 237 0.68 3.92 24.10
C THR A 237 1.41 5.11 23.48
N PRO A 238 1.81 6.13 24.27
CA PRO A 238 2.62 7.23 23.74
C PRO A 238 3.89 6.77 23.01
N GLU A 239 4.56 5.73 23.53
CA GLU A 239 5.75 5.14 22.89
C GLU A 239 5.43 4.53 21.53
N VAL A 240 4.34 3.75 21.42
CA VAL A 240 3.90 3.19 20.14
C VAL A 240 3.50 4.28 19.15
N ARG A 241 2.86 5.36 19.62
CA ARG A 241 2.51 6.51 18.78
C ARG A 241 3.75 7.21 18.22
N VAL A 242 4.83 7.32 19.00
CA VAL A 242 6.11 7.85 18.51
C VAL A 242 6.69 6.95 17.41
N CYS A 243 6.59 5.62 17.54
CA CYS A 243 6.96 4.71 16.46
C CYS A 243 6.15 5.02 15.18
N PHE A 244 4.82 5.08 15.26
CA PHE A 244 3.98 5.42 14.09
C PHE A 244 4.34 6.77 13.46
N GLN A 245 4.54 7.81 14.27
CA GLN A 245 4.93 9.14 13.79
C GLN A 245 6.29 9.10 13.07
N ASN A 246 7.26 8.38 13.62
CA ASN A 246 8.57 8.23 13.00
C ASN A 246 8.49 7.50 11.65
N MET A 247 7.66 6.45 11.56
CA MET A 247 7.38 5.77 10.30
C MET A 247 6.72 6.72 9.30
N ASP A 248 5.66 7.43 9.69
CA ASP A 248 4.93 8.36 8.82
C ASP A 248 5.85 9.47 8.28
N MET A 249 6.73 10.02 9.13
CA MET A 249 7.74 10.99 8.71
C MET A 249 8.71 10.40 7.68
N LYS A 250 9.25 9.19 7.94
CA LYS A 250 10.19 8.53 7.02
C LYS A 250 9.52 8.17 5.69
N ILE A 251 8.30 7.64 5.71
CA ILE A 251 7.52 7.34 4.50
C ILE A 251 7.21 8.63 3.73
N THR A 252 6.82 9.71 4.43
CA THR A 252 6.59 11.02 3.80
C THR A 252 7.86 11.53 3.15
N GLN A 253 9.00 11.45 3.83
CA GLN A 253 10.30 11.82 3.29
C GLN A 253 10.64 10.98 2.05
N ILE A 254 10.52 9.65 2.12
CA ILE A 254 10.74 8.74 0.98
C ILE A 254 9.82 9.13 -0.19
N ASN A 255 8.55 9.40 0.06
CA ASN A 255 7.61 9.82 -0.97
C ASN A 255 7.97 11.18 -1.59
N MET A 256 8.42 12.14 -0.78
CA MET A 256 8.93 13.43 -1.27
C MET A 256 10.19 13.23 -2.13
N LEU A 257 11.15 12.43 -1.66
CA LEU A 257 12.35 12.09 -2.41
C LEU A 257 11.99 11.37 -3.72
N ARG A 258 11.01 10.47 -3.70
CA ARG A 258 10.50 9.76 -4.89
C ARG A 258 9.79 10.71 -5.86
N GLN A 259 8.99 11.65 -5.37
CA GLN A 259 8.37 12.69 -6.21
C GLN A 259 9.41 13.62 -6.83
N GLN A 260 10.46 13.91 -6.08
CA GLN A 260 11.66 14.61 -6.54
C GLN A 260 12.61 13.67 -7.33
N GLN A 261 12.19 12.42 -7.59
CA GLN A 261 12.92 11.34 -8.27
C GLN A 261 14.38 11.20 -7.80
N GLN A 262 14.63 11.51 -6.53
CA GLN A 262 15.93 11.37 -5.88
C GLN A 262 16.24 9.94 -5.44
N LEU A 263 15.26 9.03 -5.55
CA LEU A 263 15.41 7.61 -5.27
C LEU A 263 15.14 6.81 -6.55
N THR A 264 16.06 5.91 -6.88
CA THR A 264 15.77 4.78 -7.79
C THR A 264 14.69 3.89 -7.18
N ASP A 265 14.02 3.08 -7.99
CA ASP A 265 13.06 2.08 -7.50
C ASP A 265 13.71 1.10 -6.51
N GLN A 266 14.94 0.64 -6.79
CA GLN A 266 15.67 -0.22 -5.87
C GLN A 266 15.97 0.47 -4.52
N GLN A 267 16.40 1.73 -4.55
CA GLN A 267 16.62 2.50 -3.31
C GLN A 267 15.30 2.73 -2.58
N ASN A 268 14.21 3.01 -3.29
CA ASN A 268 12.90 3.15 -2.70
C ASN A 268 12.44 1.85 -2.02
N TYR A 269 12.58 0.70 -2.67
CA TYR A 269 12.28 -0.61 -2.05
C TYR A 269 13.14 -0.86 -0.81
N MET A 270 14.45 -0.61 -0.91
CA MET A 270 15.37 -0.77 0.21
C MET A 270 15.00 0.11 1.42
N GLN A 271 14.71 1.39 1.18
CA GLN A 271 14.30 2.33 2.22
C GLN A 271 12.95 1.92 2.84
N MET A 272 11.97 1.52 2.02
CA MET A 272 10.67 1.06 2.51
C MET A 272 10.79 -0.22 3.36
N CYS A 273 11.61 -1.18 2.94
CA CYS A 273 11.91 -2.39 3.73
C CYS A 273 12.58 -2.04 5.06
N ASN A 274 13.59 -1.16 5.04
CA ASN A 274 14.28 -0.75 6.25
C ASN A 274 13.33 -0.04 7.23
N VAL A 275 12.52 0.91 6.76
CA VAL A 275 11.49 1.59 7.57
C VAL A 275 10.54 0.57 8.18
N ARG A 276 10.12 -0.45 7.43
CA ARG A 276 9.21 -1.48 7.93
C ARG A 276 9.83 -2.32 9.05
N LEU A 277 11.09 -2.72 8.91
CA LEU A 277 11.81 -3.51 9.92
C LEU A 277 12.08 -2.68 11.19
N GLU A 278 12.55 -1.44 11.04
CA GLU A 278 12.73 -0.51 12.17
C GLU A 278 11.41 -0.25 12.90
N GLN A 279 10.30 -0.14 12.15
CA GLN A 279 8.98 0.04 12.74
C GLN A 279 8.56 -1.18 13.56
N MET A 280 8.76 -2.39 13.01
CA MET A 280 8.48 -3.63 13.74
C MET A 280 9.28 -3.69 15.05
N GLU A 281 10.57 -3.35 15.01
CA GLU A 281 11.41 -3.28 16.22
C GLU A 281 10.89 -2.28 17.24
N CYS A 282 10.59 -1.05 16.80
CA CYS A 282 10.10 0.03 17.65
C CYS A 282 8.78 -0.35 18.30
N GLU A 283 7.78 -0.77 17.51
CA GLU A 283 6.46 -1.13 17.99
C GLU A 283 6.50 -2.32 18.93
N MET A 284 7.13 -3.44 18.52
CA MET A 284 7.16 -4.65 19.36
C MET A 284 7.95 -4.42 20.64
N GLY A 285 8.99 -3.59 20.59
CA GLY A 285 9.71 -3.14 21.78
C GLY A 285 8.85 -2.29 22.72
N ALA A 286 8.10 -1.32 22.17
CA ALA A 286 7.21 -0.46 22.94
C ALA A 286 6.04 -1.23 23.57
N TRP A 287 5.42 -2.15 22.82
CA TRP A 287 4.35 -3.01 23.34
C TRP A 287 4.84 -3.92 24.47
N ARG A 288 6.06 -4.45 24.38
CA ARG A 288 6.67 -5.28 25.44
C ARG A 288 6.94 -4.50 26.72
N ARG A 289 7.25 -3.20 26.63
CA ARG A 289 7.54 -2.32 27.78
C ARG A 289 6.30 -1.67 28.41
N ARG A 290 5.10 -1.94 27.89
CA ARG A 290 3.85 -1.35 28.40
C ARG A 290 3.65 -1.68 29.88
N GLN A 291 3.76 -0.66 30.74
CA GLN A 291 3.76 -0.83 32.21
C GLN A 291 2.38 -1.09 32.81
N GLN A 292 1.33 -0.43 32.32
CA GLN A 292 0.00 -0.44 32.97
C GLN A 292 -0.90 -1.63 32.59
N ALA A 293 -0.48 -2.45 31.62
CA ALA A 293 -1.13 -3.69 31.20
C ALA A 293 -0.21 -4.37 30.16
N PRO A 294 0.84 -5.10 30.60
CA PRO A 294 1.73 -5.76 29.66
C PRO A 294 0.92 -6.79 28.86
N CYS A 295 1.16 -6.82 27.56
CA CYS A 295 0.52 -7.82 26.71
C CYS A 295 1.22 -9.16 26.89
N ASP A 296 0.44 -10.23 26.94
CA ASP A 296 0.95 -11.59 27.05
C ASP A 296 1.95 -11.91 25.92
N ASN A 297 2.99 -12.68 26.23
CA ASN A 297 4.02 -13.07 25.26
C ASN A 297 3.44 -13.83 24.07
N ALA A 298 2.41 -14.66 24.25
CA ALA A 298 1.74 -15.35 23.16
C ALA A 298 1.02 -14.36 22.21
N ILE A 299 0.44 -13.28 22.76
CA ILE A 299 -0.21 -12.21 21.99
C ILE A 299 0.84 -11.41 21.22
N LEU A 300 1.91 -10.96 21.89
CA LEU A 300 3.01 -10.24 21.24
C LEU A 300 3.71 -11.11 20.19
N GLY A 301 3.87 -12.40 20.48
CA GLY A 301 4.47 -13.39 19.59
C GLY A 301 3.62 -13.63 18.34
N LEU A 302 2.29 -13.73 18.47
CA LEU A 302 1.39 -13.80 17.30
C LEU A 302 1.47 -12.52 16.46
N ARG A 303 1.51 -11.34 17.11
CA ARG A 303 1.64 -10.06 16.39
C ARG A 303 2.96 -9.99 15.64
N ASN A 304 4.07 -10.34 16.29
CA ASN A 304 5.39 -10.36 15.66
C ASN A 304 5.44 -11.35 14.48
N GLU A 305 4.87 -12.54 14.62
CA GLU A 305 4.75 -13.50 13.52
C GLU A 305 3.91 -12.95 12.37
N LEU A 306 2.79 -12.27 12.66
CA LEU A 306 1.96 -11.62 11.64
C LEU A 306 2.76 -10.57 10.86
N GLU A 307 3.45 -9.65 11.55
CA GLU A 307 4.26 -8.63 10.90
C GLU A 307 5.31 -9.27 9.97
N CYS A 308 5.94 -10.36 10.41
CA CYS A 308 6.88 -11.15 9.62
C CYS A 308 6.25 -11.83 8.39
N LYS A 309 5.02 -12.34 8.48
CA LYS A 309 4.28 -12.91 7.33
C LYS A 309 3.86 -11.84 6.32
N LEU A 310 3.68 -10.60 6.78
CA LEU A 310 3.31 -9.45 5.95
C LEU A 310 4.52 -8.78 5.27
N LEU A 311 5.76 -9.18 5.59
CA LEU A 311 6.94 -8.68 4.90
C LEU A 311 6.96 -9.18 3.43
N PRO A 312 7.15 -8.28 2.45
CA PRO A 312 7.35 -8.67 1.07
C PRO A 312 8.59 -9.56 0.89
N GLU A 313 8.55 -10.49 -0.06
CA GLU A 313 9.66 -11.44 -0.30
C GLU A 313 10.99 -10.76 -0.60
N HIS A 314 10.98 -9.62 -1.29
CA HIS A 314 12.19 -8.86 -1.57
C HIS A 314 12.83 -8.29 -0.30
N CYS A 315 12.05 -7.88 0.71
CA CYS A 315 12.60 -7.44 2.00
C CYS A 315 13.31 -8.59 2.74
N LEU A 316 12.75 -9.80 2.66
CA LEU A 316 13.36 -11.01 3.25
C LEU A 316 14.74 -11.28 2.65
N SER A 317 14.88 -11.11 1.34
CA SER A 317 16.15 -11.33 0.63
C SER A 317 17.18 -10.20 0.84
N MET A 318 16.72 -8.96 1.01
CA MET A 318 17.57 -7.78 1.08
C MET A 318 18.16 -7.54 2.48
N PHE A 319 17.41 -7.90 3.53
CA PHE A 319 17.80 -7.71 4.93
C PHE A 319 17.77 -9.03 5.72
N PRO A 320 18.45 -10.09 5.28
CA PRO A 320 18.29 -11.43 5.85
C PRO A 320 18.65 -11.50 7.35
N SER A 321 19.66 -10.75 7.79
CA SER A 321 20.08 -10.73 9.20
C SER A 321 19.08 -10.03 10.12
N GLN A 322 18.59 -8.84 9.73
CA GLN A 322 17.56 -8.11 10.49
C GLN A 322 16.25 -8.91 10.52
N VAL A 323 15.85 -9.46 9.38
CA VAL A 323 14.67 -10.32 9.29
C VAL A 323 14.83 -11.54 10.20
N GLN A 324 15.99 -12.20 10.20
CA GLN A 324 16.24 -13.34 11.10
C GLN A 324 16.14 -12.93 12.58
N GLN A 325 16.63 -11.75 12.94
CA GLN A 325 16.55 -11.23 14.31
C GLN A 325 15.11 -11.01 14.77
N HIS A 326 14.24 -10.48 13.91
CA HIS A 326 12.83 -10.21 14.25
C HIS A 326 11.93 -11.43 14.06
N CYS A 327 12.12 -12.16 12.96
CA CYS A 327 11.27 -13.24 12.48
C CYS A 327 11.77 -14.65 12.83
N SER A 328 12.60 -14.76 13.86
CA SER A 328 12.95 -16.05 14.45
C SER A 328 11.73 -16.70 15.13
N PRO A 329 11.49 -18.01 14.94
CA PRO A 329 10.44 -18.75 15.65
C PRO A 329 10.48 -18.60 17.18
N MET A 330 11.67 -18.34 17.74
CA MET A 330 11.83 -18.09 19.18
C MET A 330 11.09 -16.82 19.65
N ASN A 331 10.88 -15.84 18.76
CA ASN A 331 10.16 -14.61 19.07
C ASN A 331 8.63 -14.73 18.89
N PHE A 332 8.13 -15.89 18.43
CA PHE A 332 6.71 -16.09 18.14
C PHE A 332 5.92 -16.69 19.31
N TYR A 333 6.63 -17.21 20.33
CA TYR A 333 6.05 -17.77 21.56
C TYR A 333 4.93 -18.78 21.28
N ILE A 334 5.11 -19.64 20.27
CA ILE A 334 4.08 -20.58 19.79
C ILE A 334 3.62 -21.51 20.92
N GLN A 335 4.55 -21.96 21.77
CA GLN A 335 4.24 -22.88 22.86
C GLN A 335 3.33 -22.25 23.92
N GLU A 336 3.37 -20.93 24.10
CA GLU A 336 2.54 -20.23 25.09
C GLU A 336 1.11 -20.00 24.59
N ARG A 337 0.86 -20.18 23.28
CA ARG A 337 -0.49 -20.05 22.69
C ARG A 337 -1.47 -21.12 23.19
N VAL A 338 -0.97 -22.22 23.75
CA VAL A 338 -1.80 -23.32 24.28
C VAL A 338 -2.76 -22.86 25.37
N HIS A 339 -2.41 -21.82 26.14
CA HIS A 339 -3.28 -21.23 27.16
C HIS A 339 -4.58 -20.66 26.58
N TYR A 340 -4.57 -20.29 25.30
CA TYR A 340 -5.72 -19.75 24.56
C TYR A 340 -6.47 -20.83 23.77
N ALA A 341 -5.93 -22.05 23.65
CA ALA A 341 -6.61 -23.17 23.00
C ALA A 341 -7.81 -23.68 23.83
N GLY A 342 -7.87 -23.37 25.14
CA GLY A 342 -8.90 -23.83 26.07
C GLY A 342 -10.20 -23.03 26.12
N ALA A 343 -10.31 -21.85 25.49
CA ALA A 343 -11.54 -21.02 25.51
C ALA A 343 -12.64 -21.52 24.53
N THR A 344 -12.56 -22.79 24.13
CA THR A 344 -13.47 -23.51 23.22
C THR A 344 -13.97 -24.77 23.91
N ALA A 345 -14.68 -24.59 25.02
CA ALA A 345 -15.85 -25.38 25.40
C ALA A 345 -16.41 -24.72 26.66
N THR A 346 -17.54 -24.02 26.54
CA THR A 346 -18.53 -24.13 27.62
C THR A 346 -18.83 -25.61 27.72
N THR A 347 -18.14 -26.32 28.62
CA THR A 347 -18.70 -27.54 29.20
C THR A 347 -20.06 -27.11 29.73
N VAL A 348 -21.11 -27.45 29.00
CA VAL A 348 -22.45 -27.60 29.56
C VAL A 348 -22.24 -28.65 30.64
N THR A 349 -21.97 -28.19 31.86
CA THR A 349 -21.85 -29.08 33.00
C THR A 349 -23.17 -29.84 33.06
N VAL A 350 -23.12 -31.13 33.35
CA VAL A 350 -24.33 -31.98 33.46
C VAL A 350 -25.38 -31.33 34.38
N SER A 351 -24.98 -30.45 35.32
CA SER A 351 -25.92 -29.66 36.13
C SER A 351 -26.77 -28.66 35.35
N THR A 352 -26.29 -28.06 34.25
CA THR A 352 -27.06 -27.15 33.38
C THR A 352 -28.07 -27.90 32.50
N LEU A 353 -27.72 -29.10 32.04
CA LEU A 353 -28.66 -30.01 31.36
C LEU A 353 -29.73 -30.53 32.32
N ILE A 354 -29.36 -30.90 33.55
CA ILE A 354 -30.32 -31.33 34.58
C ILE A 354 -31.27 -30.18 34.97
N THR A 355 -30.79 -28.94 35.08
CA THR A 355 -31.67 -27.80 35.41
C THR A 355 -32.63 -27.46 34.27
N MET A 356 -32.23 -27.57 33.00
CA MET A 356 -33.16 -27.41 31.88
C MET A 356 -34.19 -28.54 31.79
N ILE A 357 -33.80 -29.79 32.08
CA ILE A 357 -34.73 -30.93 32.11
C ILE A 357 -35.73 -30.80 33.26
N ILE A 358 -35.28 -30.38 34.45
CA ILE A 358 -36.18 -30.13 35.60
C ILE A 358 -37.14 -28.97 35.30
N PHE A 359 -36.67 -27.89 34.67
CA PHE A 359 -37.54 -26.79 34.26
C PHE A 359 -38.59 -27.20 33.22
N ALA A 360 -38.23 -28.07 32.28
CA ALA A 360 -39.16 -28.58 31.27
C ALA A 360 -40.22 -29.52 31.86
N ILE A 361 -39.88 -30.29 32.91
CA ILE A 361 -40.82 -31.17 33.61
C ILE A 361 -41.79 -30.36 34.47
N TYR A 362 -41.31 -29.32 35.17
CA TYR A 362 -42.15 -28.48 36.05
C TYR A 362 -43.15 -27.58 35.31
N PHE A 363 -42.99 -27.38 34.00
CA PHE A 363 -43.89 -26.56 33.17
C PHE A 363 -44.82 -27.39 32.28
N MET A 364 -44.78 -28.73 32.39
CA MET A 364 -45.70 -29.63 31.69
C MET A 364 -46.75 -30.28 32.61
N GLU A 365 -46.77 -29.93 33.89
CA GLU A 365 -47.95 -30.03 34.78
C GLU A 365 -48.63 -28.67 34.87
#